data_AF-A0A965J202-F1
#
_entry.id   AF-A0A965J202-F1
#
_cell.length_a   1.000
_cell.length_b   1.000
_cell.length_c   1.000
_cell.angle_alpha   90.00
_cell.angle_beta   90.00
_cell.angle_gamma   90.00
#
_symmetry.space_group_name_H-M   'P 1'
#
loop_
_entity.id
_entity.type
_entity.pdbx_description
1 polymer ?
#
loop_
_entity_poly.entity_id
_entity_poly.type
_entity_poly.pdbx_seq_one_letter_code
_entity_poly.pdbx_strand_id
1 'polypeptide(L)'
;MSDKQYKYIYGIGKTALDIPESEIRYAMENTKSNAEAARFLKVSFTTYKKYARLYTDRDSGKTLYELHKNQFGIGIPKDVQKANKGIYSITNILEGKHPNYPTWKLRNRLLALGIFREECASCGYDERRVTDDTVPLLLDHLDGDETNHVVSNLQMLCMNCYYQQTGNPFNQDKERYWNYNLLE
;
A
#
# COMPACT_ATOMS: atom_id res chain seq x y z
N MET A 1 -7.18 -8.75 66.27
CA MET A 1 -6.68 -8.59 64.88
C MET A 1 -7.10 -9.85 64.14
N SER A 2 -8.09 -9.77 63.24
CA SER A 2 -8.59 -10.95 62.53
C SER A 2 -7.73 -11.20 61.29
N ASP A 3 -7.04 -12.33 61.25
CA ASP A 3 -6.27 -12.77 60.08
C ASP A 3 -7.21 -13.07 58.90
N LYS A 4 -7.16 -12.23 57.86
CA LYS A 4 -7.82 -12.53 56.58
C LYS A 4 -6.95 -13.51 55.80
N GLN A 5 -7.41 -14.75 55.69
CA GLN A 5 -6.77 -15.79 54.90
C GLN A 5 -7.14 -15.62 53.41
N TYR A 6 -6.20 -15.15 52.59
CA TYR A 6 -6.39 -15.02 51.15
C TYR A 6 -6.26 -16.40 50.49
N LYS A 7 -7.35 -16.93 49.93
CA LYS A 7 -7.37 -18.20 49.18
C LYS A 7 -6.98 -17.93 47.73
N TYR A 8 -5.76 -18.30 47.32
CA TYR A 8 -5.34 -18.23 45.92
C TYR A 8 -6.19 -19.22 45.09
N ILE A 9 -6.89 -18.70 44.09
CA ILE A 9 -7.58 -19.50 43.09
C ILE A 9 -6.56 -19.78 41.98
N TYR A 10 -6.01 -21.00 41.94
CA TYR A 10 -5.16 -21.41 40.82
C TYR A 10 -6.03 -21.51 39.56
N GLY A 11 -5.87 -20.55 38.65
CA GLY A 11 -6.53 -20.60 37.35
C GLY A 11 -6.06 -21.81 36.54
N ILE A 12 -6.98 -22.45 35.81
CA ILE A 12 -6.65 -23.50 34.84
C ILE A 12 -5.75 -22.84 33.79
N GLY A 13 -4.48 -23.26 33.73
CA GLY A 13 -3.51 -22.71 32.78
C GLY A 13 -3.96 -22.88 31.33
N LYS A 14 -3.41 -22.08 30.41
CA LYS A 14 -3.63 -22.28 28.98
C LYS A 14 -3.14 -23.67 28.58
N THR A 15 -3.90 -24.35 27.73
CA THR A 15 -3.48 -25.61 27.12
C THR A 15 -2.15 -25.40 26.39
N ALA A 16 -1.25 -26.38 26.51
CA ALA A 16 0.00 -26.35 25.76
C ALA A 16 -0.34 -26.35 24.27
N LEU A 17 0.16 -25.35 23.55
CA LEU A 17 0.07 -25.32 22.10
C LEU A 17 1.19 -26.20 21.55
N ASP A 18 0.88 -27.09 20.62
CA ASP A 18 1.88 -27.87 19.89
C ASP A 18 1.52 -27.81 18.40
N ILE A 19 2.47 -27.42 17.57
CA ILE A 19 2.26 -27.21 16.13
C ILE A 19 3.07 -28.27 15.40
N PRO A 20 2.44 -29.28 14.78
CA PRO A 20 3.14 -30.35 14.10
C PRO A 20 3.85 -29.84 12.82
N GLU A 21 4.87 -30.57 12.38
CA GLU A 21 5.64 -30.23 11.18
C GLU A 21 4.73 -30.11 9.93
N SER A 22 3.74 -30.99 9.81
CA SER A 22 2.80 -31.02 8.68
C SER A 22 2.01 -29.71 8.55
N GLU A 23 1.56 -29.12 9.66
CA GLU A 23 0.84 -27.85 9.65
C GLU A 23 1.73 -26.70 9.20
N ILE A 24 3.01 -26.71 9.59
CA ILE A 24 3.96 -25.66 9.19
C ILE A 24 4.26 -25.77 7.70
N ARG A 25 4.49 -26.98 7.18
CA ARG A 25 4.69 -27.20 5.74
C ARG A 25 3.47 -26.77 4.93
N TYR A 26 2.27 -27.15 5.38
CA TYR A 26 1.02 -26.71 4.76
C TYR A 26 0.88 -25.17 4.78
N ALA A 27 1.21 -24.51 5.89
CA ALA A 27 1.20 -23.05 5.95
C ALA A 27 2.26 -22.41 5.03
N MET A 28 3.43 -23.03 4.88
CA MET A 28 4.49 -22.55 3.97
C MET A 28 4.07 -22.65 2.50
N GLU A 29 3.41 -23.74 2.09
CA GLU A 29 2.89 -23.92 0.73
C GLU A 29 1.85 -22.85 0.35
N ASN A 30 1.06 -22.40 1.32
CA ASN A 30 -0.01 -21.42 1.12
C ASN A 30 0.41 -19.95 1.34
N THR A 31 1.67 -19.69 1.71
CA THR A 31 2.12 -18.32 2.07
C THR A 31 3.47 -17.98 1.45
N LYS A 32 3.86 -16.71 1.46
CA LYS A 32 5.14 -16.24 0.88
C LYS A 32 6.18 -15.83 1.91
N SER A 33 5.83 -15.86 3.20
CA SER A 33 6.72 -15.48 4.29
C SER A 33 6.35 -16.15 5.62
N ASN A 34 7.33 -16.32 6.49
CA ASN A 34 7.13 -16.79 7.86
C ASN A 34 6.12 -15.95 8.69
N ALA A 35 6.06 -14.64 8.45
CA ALA A 35 5.12 -13.78 9.15
C ALA A 35 3.67 -14.03 8.70
N GLU A 36 3.48 -14.29 7.41
CA GLU A 36 2.20 -14.67 6.84
C GLU A 36 1.80 -16.09 7.26
N ALA A 37 2.74 -17.04 7.26
CA ALA A 37 2.53 -18.40 7.76
C ALA A 37 2.05 -18.42 9.23
N ALA A 38 2.63 -17.58 10.09
CA ALA A 38 2.16 -17.43 11.47
C ALA A 38 0.71 -16.92 11.54
N ARG A 39 0.34 -15.96 10.68
CA ARG A 39 -1.04 -15.45 10.58
C ARG A 39 -2.00 -16.50 10.04
N PHE A 40 -1.58 -17.29 9.06
CA PHE A 40 -2.36 -18.39 8.49
C PHE A 40 -2.75 -19.41 9.58
N LEU A 41 -1.78 -19.78 10.43
CA LEU A 41 -2.02 -20.66 11.59
C LEU A 41 -2.67 -19.95 12.79
N LYS A 42 -2.93 -18.64 12.71
CA LYS A 42 -3.52 -17.79 13.77
C LYS A 42 -2.72 -17.81 15.08
N VAL A 43 -1.40 -17.94 14.99
CA VAL A 43 -0.48 -17.93 16.13
C VAL A 43 0.39 -16.68 16.13
N SER A 44 0.95 -16.35 17.29
CA SER A 44 1.93 -15.27 17.37
C SER A 44 3.19 -15.64 16.58
N PHE A 45 3.85 -14.63 15.98
CA PHE A 45 5.08 -14.86 15.22
C PHE A 45 6.19 -15.50 16.05
N THR A 46 6.32 -15.13 17.33
CA THR A 46 7.31 -15.71 18.24
C THR A 46 7.05 -17.20 18.47
N THR A 47 5.77 -17.58 18.63
CA THR A 47 5.36 -18.98 18.75
C THR A 47 5.68 -19.74 17.47
N TYR A 48 5.24 -19.27 16.30
CA TYR A 48 5.55 -19.90 15.02
C TYR A 48 7.06 -20.09 14.80
N LYS A 49 7.85 -19.04 15.07
CA LYS A 49 9.32 -19.06 14.93
C LYS A 49 9.97 -20.12 15.82
N LYS A 50 9.43 -20.39 17.01
CA LYS A 50 9.89 -21.47 17.90
C LYS A 50 9.71 -22.82 17.20
N TYR A 51 8.50 -23.15 16.76
CA TYR A 51 8.20 -24.46 16.14
C TYR A 51 8.89 -24.64 14.78
N ALA A 52 8.90 -23.61 13.93
CA ALA A 52 9.54 -23.68 12.61
C ALA A 52 11.08 -23.86 12.67
N ARG A 53 11.71 -23.61 13.82
CA ARG A 53 13.14 -23.89 14.07
C ARG A 53 13.40 -25.30 14.60
N LEU A 54 12.39 -25.95 15.19
CA LEU A 54 12.53 -27.31 15.73
C LEU A 54 12.61 -28.35 14.61
N TYR A 55 11.88 -28.12 13.52
CA TYR A 55 11.82 -29.03 12.39
C TYR A 55 12.89 -28.68 11.36
N THR A 56 13.63 -29.71 10.94
CA THR A 56 14.65 -29.64 9.89
C THR A 56 14.23 -30.47 8.70
N ASP A 57 14.49 -29.92 7.52
CA ASP A 57 14.26 -30.62 6.27
C ASP A 57 15.41 -31.58 5.98
N ARG A 58 15.10 -32.85 5.66
CA ARG A 58 16.11 -33.89 5.43
C ARG A 58 16.93 -33.62 4.17
N ASP A 59 16.29 -33.09 3.14
CA ASP A 59 16.92 -32.87 1.84
C ASP A 59 17.80 -31.62 1.86
N SER A 60 17.30 -30.55 2.48
CA SER A 60 17.98 -29.25 2.51
C SER A 60 18.98 -29.09 3.65
N GLY A 61 18.84 -29.88 4.73
CA GLY A 61 19.62 -29.74 5.97
C GLY A 61 19.34 -28.44 6.75
N LYS A 62 18.36 -27.64 6.31
CA LYS A 62 17.99 -26.34 6.89
C LYS A 62 16.71 -26.46 7.70
N THR A 63 16.52 -25.54 8.64
CA THR A 63 15.25 -25.43 9.37
C THR A 63 14.13 -24.95 8.44
N LEU A 64 12.88 -25.36 8.73
CA LEU A 64 11.71 -24.89 7.97
C LEU A 64 11.63 -23.35 7.98
N TYR A 65 12.01 -22.71 9.10
CA TYR A 65 12.10 -21.26 9.21
C TYR A 65 13.07 -20.62 8.21
N GLU A 66 14.26 -21.20 8.03
CA GLU A 66 15.27 -20.67 7.10
C GLU A 66 14.87 -20.89 5.65
N LEU A 67 14.23 -22.02 5.36
CA LEU A 67 13.74 -22.35 4.03
C LEU A 67 12.68 -21.34 3.56
N HIS A 68 11.77 -20.91 4.46
CA HIS A 68 10.72 -19.93 4.17
C HIS A 68 11.11 -18.46 4.43
N LYS A 69 12.41 -18.18 4.61
CA LYS A 69 12.89 -16.85 5.02
C LYS A 69 12.94 -15.88 3.84
N ASN A 70 11.84 -15.18 3.59
CA ASN A 70 11.76 -14.14 2.57
C ASN A 70 12.16 -12.74 3.08
N GLN A 71 13.46 -12.48 3.25
CA GLN A 71 13.95 -11.17 3.75
C GLN A 71 13.69 -10.01 2.76
N PHE A 72 13.84 -10.28 1.47
CA PHE A 72 13.63 -9.26 0.43
C PHE A 72 12.14 -8.97 0.19
N GLY A 73 11.24 -9.84 0.64
CA GLY A 73 9.80 -9.71 0.46
C GLY A 73 9.37 -9.90 -1.00
N ILE A 74 10.00 -10.85 -1.69
CA ILE A 74 9.71 -11.18 -3.09
C ILE A 74 8.25 -11.67 -3.16
N GLY A 75 7.45 -11.08 -4.07
CA GLY A 75 6.05 -11.45 -4.28
C GLY A 75 5.05 -10.92 -3.24
N ILE A 76 5.48 -10.05 -2.32
CA ILE A 76 4.60 -9.36 -1.36
C ILE A 76 4.35 -7.93 -1.86
N PRO A 77 3.11 -7.52 -2.15
CA PRO A 77 2.82 -6.17 -2.65
C PRO A 77 3.14 -5.12 -1.58
N LYS A 78 4.05 -4.18 -1.89
CA LYS A 78 4.48 -3.12 -0.96
C LYS A 78 3.79 -1.78 -1.22
N ASP A 79 3.18 -1.62 -2.39
CA ASP A 79 2.74 -0.30 -2.87
C ASP A 79 1.49 0.19 -2.14
N VAL A 80 0.52 -0.69 -1.89
CA VAL A 80 -0.69 -0.37 -1.11
C VAL A 80 -0.34 0.02 0.34
N GLN A 81 0.62 -0.68 0.95
CA GLN A 81 1.07 -0.35 2.30
C GLN A 81 1.78 1.01 2.34
N LYS A 82 2.65 1.30 1.36
CA LYS A 82 3.31 2.61 1.24
C LYS A 82 2.31 3.73 1.00
N ALA A 83 1.33 3.52 0.12
CA ALA A 83 0.27 4.48 -0.14
C ALA A 83 -0.56 4.78 1.12
N ASN A 84 -0.80 3.78 1.97
CA ASN A 84 -1.51 3.99 3.24
C ASN A 84 -0.65 4.58 4.36
N LYS A 85 0.69 4.53 4.27
CA LYS A 85 1.63 5.02 5.30
C LYS A 85 1.77 6.55 5.37
N GLY A 86 1.03 7.31 4.57
CA GLY A 86 1.06 8.78 4.63
C GLY A 86 0.66 9.33 6.00
N ILE A 87 1.15 10.53 6.35
CA ILE A 87 0.84 11.23 7.62
C ILE A 87 -0.67 11.37 7.82
N TYR A 88 -1.39 11.67 6.74
CA TYR A 88 -2.85 11.80 6.73
C TYR A 88 -3.48 10.57 6.10
N SER A 89 -4.65 10.14 6.56
CA SER A 89 -5.42 9.12 5.83
C SER A 89 -5.87 9.67 4.47
N ILE A 90 -6.03 8.79 3.50
CA ILE A 90 -6.56 9.19 2.19
C ILE A 90 -7.98 9.75 2.31
N THR A 91 -8.80 9.17 3.18
CA THR A 91 -10.18 9.61 3.43
C THR A 91 -10.23 11.05 3.92
N ASN A 92 -9.37 11.43 4.86
CA ASN A 92 -9.33 12.80 5.38
C ASN A 92 -8.90 13.82 4.30
N ILE A 93 -7.99 13.43 3.40
CA ILE A 93 -7.58 14.31 2.28
C ILE A 93 -8.76 14.48 1.32
N LEU A 94 -9.42 13.38 0.97
CA LEU A 94 -10.57 13.35 0.06
C LEU A 94 -11.83 14.02 0.60
N GLU A 95 -11.88 14.27 1.91
CA GLU A 95 -12.91 15.10 2.57
C GLU A 95 -12.56 16.59 2.59
N GLY A 96 -11.42 17.00 2.00
CA GLY A 96 -10.98 18.40 1.95
C GLY A 96 -10.32 18.92 3.23
N LYS A 97 -10.04 18.08 4.23
CA LYS A 97 -9.43 18.52 5.50
C LYS A 97 -7.97 18.96 5.37
N HIS A 98 -7.32 18.67 4.24
CA HIS A 98 -5.90 18.93 4.00
C HIS A 98 -5.68 19.66 2.67
N PRO A 99 -6.02 20.97 2.58
CA PRO A 99 -5.90 21.76 1.35
C PRO A 99 -4.45 21.87 0.85
N ASN A 100 -3.50 22.00 1.76
CA ASN A 100 -2.06 22.15 1.44
C ASN A 100 -1.38 20.82 1.04
N TYR A 101 -2.14 19.76 0.78
CA TYR A 101 -1.56 18.48 0.40
C TYR A 101 -1.08 18.53 -1.06
N PRO A 102 0.17 18.17 -1.36
CA PRO A 102 0.73 18.35 -2.70
C PRO A 102 0.07 17.40 -3.73
N THR A 103 -0.42 17.99 -4.81
CA THR A 103 -1.17 17.34 -5.90
C THR A 103 -0.47 16.12 -6.49
N TRP A 104 0.85 16.20 -6.73
CA TRP A 104 1.61 15.07 -7.28
C TRP A 104 1.66 13.86 -6.33
N LYS A 105 1.71 14.09 -5.00
CA LYS A 105 1.64 13.00 -4.01
C LYS A 105 0.23 12.41 -3.97
N LEU A 106 -0.79 13.26 -4.10
CA LEU A 106 -2.17 12.83 -4.13
C LEU A 106 -2.44 11.93 -5.33
N ARG A 107 -2.05 12.37 -6.53
CA ARG A 107 -2.14 11.60 -7.76
C ARG A 107 -1.57 10.19 -7.59
N ASN A 108 -0.32 10.09 -7.14
CA ASN A 108 0.35 8.80 -6.95
C ASN A 108 -0.38 7.91 -5.94
N ARG A 109 -0.90 8.51 -4.87
CA ARG A 109 -1.63 7.78 -3.84
C ARG A 109 -2.99 7.29 -4.34
N LEU A 110 -3.70 8.08 -5.14
CA LEU A 110 -4.97 7.73 -5.75
C LEU A 110 -4.83 6.53 -6.70
N LEU A 111 -3.81 6.55 -7.55
CA LEU A 111 -3.50 5.44 -8.48
C LEU A 111 -3.06 4.19 -7.73
N ALA A 112 -2.14 4.32 -6.76
CA ALA A 112 -1.64 3.18 -6.00
C ALA A 112 -2.73 2.49 -5.13
N LEU A 113 -3.76 3.23 -4.73
CA LEU A 113 -4.92 2.69 -4.01
C LEU A 113 -6.03 2.18 -4.94
N GLY A 114 -5.92 2.41 -6.26
CA GLY A 114 -6.94 2.04 -7.23
C GLY A 114 -8.26 2.80 -7.05
N ILE A 115 -8.22 4.00 -6.44
CA ILE A 115 -9.41 4.85 -6.28
C ILE A 115 -9.83 5.42 -7.64
N PHE A 116 -8.84 5.84 -8.41
CA PHE A 116 -8.99 6.16 -9.83
C PHE A 116 -8.29 5.10 -10.65
N ARG A 117 -8.83 4.84 -11.84
CA ARG A 117 -8.17 4.00 -12.84
C ARG A 117 -6.97 4.75 -13.42
N GLU A 118 -5.97 4.00 -13.86
CA GLU A 118 -4.80 4.54 -14.54
C GLU A 118 -5.11 4.84 -16.02
N GLU A 119 -6.17 5.61 -16.26
CA GLU A 119 -6.64 6.02 -17.58
C GLU A 119 -7.06 7.50 -17.56
N CYS A 120 -7.01 8.16 -18.71
CA CYS A 120 -7.51 9.52 -18.87
C CYS A 120 -9.04 9.53 -18.84
N ALA A 121 -9.65 10.31 -17.94
CA ALA A 121 -11.10 10.47 -17.81
C ALA A 121 -11.76 11.11 -19.04
N SER A 122 -11.00 11.88 -19.83
CA SER A 122 -11.53 12.58 -21.01
C SER A 122 -11.44 11.76 -22.30
N CYS A 123 -10.29 11.13 -22.58
CA CYS A 123 -10.05 10.44 -23.86
C CYS A 123 -9.77 8.94 -23.73
N GLY A 124 -9.71 8.40 -22.51
CA GLY A 124 -9.45 6.97 -22.28
C GLY A 124 -7.99 6.54 -22.50
N TYR A 125 -7.05 7.46 -22.69
CA TYR A 125 -5.63 7.14 -22.86
C TYR A 125 -5.06 6.40 -21.63
N ASP A 126 -4.50 5.21 -21.86
CA ASP A 126 -3.98 4.28 -20.86
C ASP A 126 -2.62 3.67 -21.25
N GLU A 127 -1.97 4.19 -22.30
CA GLU A 127 -0.70 3.64 -22.79
C GLU A 127 0.44 3.91 -21.81
N ARG A 128 1.11 2.83 -21.41
CA ARG A 128 2.23 2.84 -20.46
C ARG A 128 3.53 3.21 -21.13
N ARG A 129 4.35 3.99 -20.42
CA ARG A 129 5.69 4.33 -20.89
C ARG A 129 6.62 3.14 -20.84
N VAL A 130 7.39 2.94 -21.91
CA VAL A 130 8.41 1.88 -22.03
C VAL A 130 9.45 1.92 -20.91
N THR A 131 9.74 3.11 -20.38
CA THR A 131 10.81 3.32 -19.39
C THR A 131 10.48 2.82 -17.99
N ASP A 132 9.26 3.06 -17.52
CA ASP A 132 8.88 2.94 -16.12
C ASP A 132 7.46 2.39 -15.93
N ASP A 133 6.83 1.92 -17.01
CA ASP A 133 5.53 1.25 -17.01
C ASP A 133 4.39 2.07 -16.38
N THR A 134 4.51 3.40 -16.40
CA THR A 134 3.47 4.32 -15.88
C THR A 134 2.76 5.05 -17.01
N VAL A 135 1.48 5.34 -16.82
CA VAL A 135 0.72 6.20 -17.74
C VAL A 135 0.95 7.68 -17.40
N PRO A 136 1.26 8.55 -18.39
CA PRO A 136 1.49 9.99 -18.21
C PRO A 136 0.19 10.77 -17.90
N LEU A 137 -0.35 10.54 -16.70
CA LEU A 137 -1.54 11.21 -16.17
C LEU A 137 -1.16 12.34 -15.20
N LEU A 138 -1.99 13.37 -15.17
CA LEU A 138 -2.01 14.47 -14.22
C LEU A 138 -3.33 14.44 -13.47
N LEU A 139 -3.28 14.91 -12.23
CA LEU A 139 -4.47 15.14 -11.42
C LEU A 139 -4.94 16.56 -11.70
N ASP A 140 -6.19 16.71 -12.07
CA ASP A 140 -6.84 17.98 -12.35
C ASP A 140 -8.02 18.20 -11.40
N HIS A 141 -8.27 19.47 -11.11
CA HIS A 141 -9.34 19.96 -10.23
C HIS A 141 -10.38 20.68 -11.08
N LEU A 142 -11.61 20.15 -11.13
CA LEU A 142 -12.67 20.63 -12.03
C LEU A 142 -13.07 22.09 -11.77
N ASP A 143 -12.95 22.56 -10.54
CA ASP A 143 -13.21 23.94 -10.14
C ASP A 143 -12.02 24.89 -10.31
N GLY A 144 -10.85 24.37 -10.69
CA GLY A 144 -9.60 25.12 -10.78
C GLY A 144 -8.96 25.47 -9.44
N ASP A 145 -9.55 25.04 -8.31
CA ASP A 145 -8.98 25.24 -6.97
C ASP A 145 -8.15 24.02 -6.58
N GLU A 146 -6.83 24.15 -6.69
CA GLU A 146 -5.87 23.10 -6.33
C GLU A 146 -5.93 22.67 -4.85
N THR A 147 -6.64 23.43 -4.00
CA THR A 147 -6.82 23.09 -2.59
C THR A 147 -8.04 22.19 -2.32
N ASN A 148 -8.97 22.10 -3.28
CA ASN A 148 -10.20 21.34 -3.13
C ASN A 148 -10.03 19.87 -3.57
N HIS A 149 -9.51 19.05 -2.64
CA HIS A 149 -9.23 17.63 -2.89
C HIS A 149 -10.45 16.69 -2.78
N VAL A 150 -11.68 17.21 -2.86
CA VAL A 150 -12.88 16.37 -2.81
C VAL A 150 -12.94 15.45 -4.02
N VAL A 151 -13.25 14.16 -3.81
CA VAL A 151 -13.23 13.14 -4.89
C VAL A 151 -14.01 13.56 -6.13
N SER A 152 -15.18 14.17 -5.95
CA SER A 152 -16.02 14.62 -7.07
C SER A 152 -15.43 15.78 -7.87
N ASN A 153 -14.49 16.52 -7.29
CA ASN A 153 -13.77 17.61 -7.92
C ASN A 153 -12.50 17.14 -8.66
N LEU A 154 -12.08 15.90 -8.45
CA LEU A 154 -10.82 15.38 -8.99
C LEU A 154 -11.04 14.54 -10.25
N GLN A 155 -10.18 14.74 -11.24
CA GLN A 155 -10.13 13.88 -12.43
C GLN A 155 -8.68 13.58 -12.86
N MET A 156 -8.49 12.45 -13.53
CA MET A 156 -7.19 12.09 -14.13
C MET A 156 -7.19 12.44 -15.62
N LEU A 157 -6.26 13.27 -16.05
CA LEU A 157 -6.12 13.67 -17.45
C LEU A 157 -4.74 13.29 -17.99
N CYS A 158 -4.65 12.84 -19.24
CA CYS A 158 -3.36 12.72 -19.91
C CYS A 158 -2.78 14.11 -20.19
N MET A 159 -1.47 14.20 -20.47
CA MET A 159 -0.78 15.47 -20.77
C MET A 159 -1.50 16.33 -21.80
N ASN A 160 -2.02 15.71 -22.86
CA ASN A 160 -2.70 16.43 -23.94
C ASN A 160 -4.06 16.97 -23.49
N CYS A 161 -4.89 16.15 -22.85
CA CYS A 161 -6.20 16.59 -22.35
C CYS A 161 -6.05 17.64 -21.25
N TYR A 162 -5.08 17.48 -20.36
CA TYR A 162 -4.76 18.47 -19.33
C TYR A 162 -4.38 19.81 -19.96
N TYR A 163 -3.51 19.79 -20.99
CA TYR A 163 -3.12 21.00 -21.70
C TYR A 163 -4.32 21.72 -22.36
N GLN A 164 -5.28 20.97 -22.89
CA GLN A 164 -6.45 21.52 -23.57
C GLN A 164 -7.55 22.02 -22.61
N GLN A 165 -7.70 21.39 -21.44
CA GLN A 165 -8.76 21.70 -20.48
C GLN A 165 -8.31 22.68 -19.40
N THR A 166 -7.15 22.43 -18.81
CA THR A 166 -6.63 23.16 -17.65
C THR A 166 -5.56 24.18 -18.06
N GLY A 167 -4.69 23.80 -19.01
CA GLY A 167 -3.60 24.63 -19.49
C GLY A 167 -2.22 24.02 -19.27
N ASN A 168 -1.16 24.84 -19.38
CA ASN A 168 0.20 24.33 -19.37
C ASN A 168 0.67 23.91 -17.96
N PRO A 169 1.01 22.62 -17.73
CA PRO A 169 1.46 22.16 -16.42
C PRO A 169 2.88 22.61 -16.04
N PHE A 170 3.72 23.04 -16.99
CA PHE A 170 5.16 23.30 -16.76
C PHE A 170 5.59 24.75 -16.99
N ASN A 171 4.66 25.68 -17.26
CA ASN A 171 4.94 27.11 -17.46
C ASN A 171 3.70 27.97 -17.20
N GLN A 172 3.16 27.96 -15.98
CA GLN A 172 1.97 28.74 -15.62
C GLN A 172 2.24 30.26 -15.63
N ASP A 173 3.46 30.69 -15.29
CA ASP A 173 3.82 32.11 -15.10
C ASP A 173 4.24 32.85 -16.38
N LYS A 174 4.24 32.19 -17.54
CA LYS A 174 4.64 32.84 -18.79
C LYS A 174 3.46 33.59 -19.39
N GLU A 175 3.57 34.93 -19.43
CA GLU A 175 2.57 35.83 -20.06
C GLU A 175 2.23 35.45 -21.51
N ARG A 176 3.17 34.83 -22.22
CA ARG A 176 2.98 34.29 -23.57
C ARG A 176 3.30 32.81 -23.59
N TYR A 177 2.28 31.99 -23.84
CA TYR A 177 2.49 30.60 -24.27
C TYR A 177 3.18 30.58 -25.64
N TRP A 178 3.80 29.45 -25.98
CA TRP A 178 4.24 29.16 -27.35
C TRP A 178 3.01 29.09 -28.26
N ASN A 179 2.51 30.24 -28.67
CA ASN A 179 1.48 30.37 -29.65
C ASN A 179 2.19 30.59 -30.98
N TYR A 180 2.24 29.55 -31.81
CA TYR A 180 2.80 29.62 -33.15
C TYR A 180 2.07 30.64 -34.03
N ASN A 181 0.86 31.09 -33.64
CA ASN A 181 0.16 32.19 -34.29
C ASN A 181 0.68 33.59 -33.90
N LEU A 182 1.60 33.68 -32.92
CA LEU A 182 2.26 34.91 -32.48
C LEU A 182 3.75 34.94 -32.90
N LEU A 183 4.15 34.06 -33.84
CA LEU A 183 5.45 34.14 -34.49
C LEU A 183 5.37 35.29 -35.50
N GLU A 184 5.89 36.47 -35.12
CA GLU A 184 6.25 37.53 -36.07
C GLU A 184 7.46 37.11 -36.93
#